data_AF-A0A497T9G8-F1
#
_entry.id   AF-A0A497T9G8-F1
#
_cell.length_a   1.000
_cell.length_b   1.000
_cell.length_c   1.000
_cell.angle_alpha   90.00
_cell.angle_beta   90.00
_cell.angle_gamma   90.00
#
_symmetry.space_group_name_H-M   'P 1'
#
loop_
_entity.id
_entity.type
_entity.pdbx_description
1 polymer ?
#
loop_
_entity_poly.entity_id
_entity_poly.type
_entity_poly.pdbx_seq_one_letter_code
_entity_poly.pdbx_strand_id
1 'polypeptide(L)'
;MALTREDEEFLKRIWSEWKRARIKTGMTFLELRTLFDQFKRLCDEYYIDYKTVDFRAIIDPALSYAENLTRIKEEITGEYPPGAEFEELRFYKERVASLERELEKLKESKVTPAELNKVKRELEKTKKELERAREEAKRKSEDYKLTIRLLREALSVAEKRIEELEKALAEARARPPAPPTPPPTAPPTIAEIPEELKPVQMREPKIVIKIDPETGKPFKTLDDETMITLASLFGGPVESYLVSDETRLKKYGLLPLVKYLKIPYKIERLAQWKRIPVEYVPWLKRVVRKLIQIEKEKERE
;
A
#
# COMPACT_ATOMS: atom_id res chain seq x y z
N MET A 1 2.08 -29.09 -5.16
CA MET A 1 1.67 -29.61 -3.85
C MET A 1 0.37 -30.38 -4.05
N ALA A 2 -0.03 -31.31 -3.17
CA ALA A 2 -1.37 -31.88 -3.30
C ALA A 2 -2.40 -30.79 -2.95
N LEU A 3 -3.44 -30.62 -3.79
CA LEU A 3 -4.55 -29.73 -3.47
C LEU A 3 -5.36 -30.31 -2.31
N THR A 4 -5.77 -29.44 -1.39
CA THR A 4 -6.65 -29.86 -0.29
C THR A 4 -8.06 -30.09 -0.80
N ARG A 5 -8.90 -30.76 -0.01
CA ARG A 5 -10.32 -30.95 -0.33
C ARG A 5 -11.05 -29.60 -0.48
N GLU A 6 -10.74 -28.64 0.39
CA GLU A 6 -11.30 -27.28 0.33
C GLU A 6 -10.91 -26.57 -0.97
N ASP A 7 -9.65 -26.69 -1.39
CA ASP A 7 -9.19 -26.14 -2.67
C ASP A 7 -9.95 -26.77 -3.86
N GLU A 8 -10.19 -28.09 -3.84
CA GLU A 8 -10.96 -28.74 -4.90
C GLU A 8 -12.44 -28.29 -4.93
N GLU A 9 -13.07 -28.14 -3.77
CA GLU A 9 -14.46 -27.65 -3.67
C GLU A 9 -14.57 -26.20 -4.15
N PHE A 10 -13.59 -25.36 -3.82
CA PHE A 10 -13.47 -23.99 -4.32
C PHE A 10 -13.41 -23.93 -5.85
N LEU A 11 -12.54 -24.74 -6.48
CA LEU A 11 -12.42 -24.79 -7.94
C LEU A 11 -13.68 -25.32 -8.61
N LYS A 12 -14.32 -26.36 -8.03
CA LYS A 12 -15.60 -26.89 -8.53
C LYS A 12 -16.70 -25.83 -8.49
N ARG A 13 -16.72 -24.98 -7.47
CA ARG A 13 -17.68 -23.87 -7.35
C ARG A 13 -17.48 -22.84 -8.47
N ILE A 14 -16.25 -22.36 -8.68
CA ILE A 14 -15.90 -21.43 -9.76
C ILE A 14 -16.34 -21.99 -11.12
N TRP A 15 -15.94 -23.23 -11.40
CA TRP A 15 -16.25 -23.89 -12.66
C TRP A 15 -17.76 -24.05 -12.90
N SER A 16 -18.51 -24.41 -11.85
CA SER A 16 -19.97 -24.57 -11.93
C SER A 16 -20.68 -23.23 -12.13
N GLU A 17 -20.14 -22.14 -11.60
CA GLU A 17 -20.66 -20.80 -11.86
C GLU A 17 -20.45 -20.38 -13.31
N TRP A 18 -19.28 -20.63 -13.89
CA TRP A 18 -19.02 -20.35 -15.31
C TRP A 18 -19.93 -21.15 -16.23
N LYS A 19 -20.14 -22.44 -15.93
CA LYS A 19 -21.09 -23.28 -16.67
C LYS A 19 -22.52 -22.77 -16.56
N ARG A 20 -22.97 -22.38 -15.35
CA ARG A 20 -24.31 -21.81 -15.14
C ARG A 20 -24.52 -20.50 -15.88
N ALA A 21 -23.50 -19.65 -15.92
CA ALA A 21 -23.49 -18.39 -16.66
C ALA A 21 -23.31 -18.58 -18.19
N ARG A 22 -23.17 -19.83 -18.67
CA ARG A 22 -22.90 -20.17 -20.08
C ARG A 22 -21.68 -19.45 -20.67
N ILE A 23 -20.68 -19.18 -19.83
CA ILE A 23 -19.42 -18.57 -20.27
C ILE A 23 -18.64 -19.61 -21.08
N LYS A 24 -18.21 -19.23 -22.29
CA LYS A 24 -17.34 -20.08 -23.11
C LYS A 24 -15.95 -20.12 -22.46
N THR A 25 -15.53 -21.29 -22.00
CA THR A 25 -14.24 -21.45 -21.34
C THR A 25 -13.13 -21.77 -22.35
N GLY A 26 -12.03 -21.02 -22.32
CA GLY A 26 -10.83 -21.25 -23.13
C GLY A 26 -9.90 -22.35 -22.59
N MET A 27 -10.23 -22.89 -21.42
CA MET A 27 -9.50 -23.96 -20.74
C MET A 27 -10.46 -25.03 -20.21
N THR A 28 -9.93 -26.20 -19.87
CA THR A 28 -10.62 -27.32 -19.22
C THR A 28 -10.57 -27.19 -17.70
N PHE A 29 -11.40 -27.97 -16.99
CA PHE A 29 -11.36 -28.02 -15.53
C PHE A 29 -10.01 -28.55 -14.98
N LEU A 30 -9.38 -29.49 -15.70
CA LEU A 30 -8.07 -30.01 -15.31
C LEU A 30 -6.96 -28.96 -15.45
N GLU A 31 -7.04 -28.14 -16.50
CA GLU A 31 -6.16 -26.99 -16.68
C GLU A 31 -6.37 -25.93 -15.61
N LEU A 32 -7.62 -25.61 -15.25
CA LEU A 32 -7.92 -24.72 -14.11
C LEU A 32 -7.33 -25.25 -12.79
N ARG A 33 -7.42 -26.57 -12.56
CA ARG A 33 -6.80 -27.22 -11.39
C ARG A 33 -5.28 -27.06 -11.40
N THR A 34 -4.66 -27.28 -12.54
CA THR A 34 -3.21 -27.14 -12.72
C THR A 34 -2.77 -25.69 -12.53
N LEU A 35 -3.55 -24.75 -13.06
CA LEU A 35 -3.34 -23.32 -12.94
C LEU A 35 -3.37 -22.88 -11.48
N PHE A 36 -4.30 -23.40 -10.67
CA PHE A 36 -4.38 -23.10 -9.25
C PHE A 36 -3.18 -23.65 -8.45
N ASP A 37 -2.67 -24.85 -8.78
CA ASP A 37 -1.43 -25.35 -8.16
C ASP A 37 -0.23 -24.47 -8.54
N GLN A 38 -0.13 -24.00 -9.79
CA GLN A 38 0.92 -23.05 -10.21
C GLN A 38 0.80 -21.71 -9.47
N PHE A 39 -0.42 -21.18 -9.33
CA PHE A 39 -0.69 -19.99 -8.54
C PHE A 39 -0.24 -20.14 -7.08
N LYS A 40 -0.55 -21.27 -6.43
CA LYS A 40 -0.08 -21.54 -5.05
C LYS A 40 1.45 -21.61 -4.97
N ARG A 41 2.10 -22.23 -5.95
CA ARG A 41 3.58 -22.28 -6.01
C ARG A 41 4.20 -20.91 -6.20
N LEU A 42 3.64 -20.09 -7.09
CA LEU A 42 4.08 -18.71 -7.27
C LEU A 42 3.87 -17.91 -5.99
N CYS A 43 2.70 -18.00 -5.36
CA CYS A 43 2.46 -17.34 -4.07
C CYS A 43 3.48 -17.78 -3.01
N ASP A 44 3.77 -19.08 -2.89
CA ASP A 44 4.79 -19.62 -1.97
C ASP A 44 6.21 -19.14 -2.31
N GLU A 45 6.55 -19.11 -3.61
CA GLU A 45 7.82 -18.60 -4.11
C GLU A 45 8.01 -17.12 -3.75
N TYR A 46 6.93 -16.34 -3.85
CA TYR A 46 6.86 -14.91 -3.55
C TYR A 46 6.53 -14.59 -2.07
N TYR A 47 6.43 -15.59 -1.19
CA TYR A 47 6.02 -15.46 0.23
C TYR A 47 4.69 -14.72 0.43
N ILE A 48 3.79 -14.84 -0.54
CA ILE A 48 2.43 -14.31 -0.53
C ILE A 48 1.50 -15.42 -0.04
N ASP A 49 0.57 -15.08 0.85
CA ASP A 49 -0.49 -16.02 1.22
C ASP A 49 -1.53 -16.08 0.10
N TYR A 50 -1.60 -17.23 -0.57
CA TYR A 50 -2.53 -17.46 -1.69
C TYR A 50 -3.99 -17.23 -1.31
N LYS A 51 -4.36 -17.31 -0.02
CA LYS A 51 -5.72 -17.02 0.47
C LYS A 51 -6.04 -15.52 0.50
N THR A 52 -5.02 -14.65 0.50
CA THR A 52 -5.19 -13.19 0.53
C THR A 52 -5.35 -12.57 -0.86
N VAL A 53 -5.00 -13.34 -1.89
CA VAL A 53 -5.08 -12.96 -3.30
C VAL A 53 -6.35 -13.56 -3.90
N ASP A 54 -7.17 -12.73 -4.55
CA ASP A 54 -8.40 -13.20 -5.17
C ASP A 54 -8.09 -13.88 -6.51
N PHE A 55 -7.80 -15.18 -6.46
CA PHE A 55 -7.55 -16.00 -7.65
C PHE A 55 -8.67 -15.87 -8.69
N ARG A 56 -9.92 -15.68 -8.26
CA ARG A 56 -11.06 -15.56 -9.17
C ARG A 56 -11.03 -14.26 -9.97
N ALA A 57 -10.55 -13.17 -9.37
CA ALA A 57 -10.43 -11.88 -10.04
C ALA A 57 -9.30 -11.86 -11.09
N ILE A 58 -8.25 -12.67 -10.88
CA ILE A 58 -7.08 -12.73 -11.75
C ILE A 58 -7.36 -13.55 -13.02
N ILE A 59 -8.08 -14.66 -12.87
CA ILE A 59 -8.33 -15.59 -13.98
C ILE A 59 -9.50 -15.13 -14.86
N ASP A 60 -9.30 -15.20 -16.17
CA ASP A 60 -10.35 -14.99 -17.15
C ASP A 60 -10.77 -16.34 -17.76
N PRO A 61 -12.04 -16.76 -17.60
CA PRO A 61 -12.52 -18.01 -18.17
C PRO A 61 -12.44 -18.05 -19.70
N ALA A 62 -12.48 -16.92 -20.40
CA ALA A 62 -12.42 -16.88 -21.86
C ALA A 62 -11.00 -17.15 -22.40
N LEU A 63 -9.97 -16.96 -21.58
CA LEU A 63 -8.58 -17.15 -21.94
C LEU A 63 -8.14 -18.62 -21.82
N SER A 64 -7.10 -18.96 -22.57
CA SER A 64 -6.41 -20.25 -22.48
C SER A 64 -5.63 -20.39 -21.17
N TYR A 65 -5.16 -21.61 -20.88
CA TYR A 65 -4.29 -21.88 -19.73
C TYR A 65 -3.02 -21.02 -19.76
N ALA A 66 -2.36 -20.92 -20.91
CA ALA A 66 -1.09 -20.21 -21.05
C ALA A 66 -1.25 -18.70 -20.80
N GLU A 67 -2.30 -18.09 -21.34
CA GLU A 67 -2.61 -16.67 -21.15
C GLU A 67 -2.93 -16.37 -19.68
N ASN A 68 -3.75 -17.21 -19.05
CA ASN A 68 -4.05 -17.06 -17.62
C ASN A 68 -2.82 -17.25 -16.74
N LEU A 69 -1.90 -18.17 -17.10
CA LEU A 69 -0.66 -18.35 -16.37
C LEU A 69 0.24 -17.12 -16.46
N THR A 70 0.32 -16.48 -17.63
CA THR A 70 1.04 -15.21 -17.81
C THR A 70 0.42 -14.12 -16.95
N ARG A 71 -0.91 -13.96 -16.97
CA ARG A 71 -1.59 -12.98 -16.10
C ARG A 71 -1.35 -13.21 -14.62
N ILE A 72 -1.41 -14.46 -14.17
CA ILE A 72 -1.10 -14.80 -12.78
C ILE A 72 0.33 -14.40 -12.43
N LYS A 73 1.29 -14.66 -13.32
CA LYS A 73 2.69 -14.22 -13.11
C LYS A 73 2.75 -12.70 -13.05
N GLU A 74 2.18 -12.00 -14.02
CA GLU A 74 2.19 -10.53 -14.06
C GLU A 74 1.55 -9.92 -12.81
N GLU A 75 0.42 -10.46 -12.34
CA GLU A 75 -0.23 -9.94 -11.13
C GLU A 75 0.64 -10.18 -9.89
N ILE A 76 1.14 -11.40 -9.73
CA ILE A 76 1.92 -11.80 -8.56
C ILE A 76 3.31 -11.14 -8.54
N THR A 77 3.92 -10.94 -9.71
CA THR A 77 5.29 -10.39 -9.85
C THR A 77 5.32 -8.90 -10.15
N GLY A 78 4.26 -8.34 -10.73
CA GLY A 78 4.20 -6.98 -11.26
C GLY A 78 3.77 -5.93 -10.23
N GLU A 79 3.03 -6.32 -9.19
CA GLU A 79 2.66 -5.40 -8.11
C GLU A 79 3.73 -5.26 -7.03
N TYR A 80 4.68 -6.19 -6.94
CA TYR A 80 5.76 -6.15 -5.97
C TYR A 80 7.09 -6.25 -6.69
N PRO A 81 7.79 -5.12 -6.96
CA PRO A 81 9.21 -5.23 -7.24
C PRO A 81 9.82 -6.05 -6.10
N PRO A 82 10.66 -7.06 -6.39
CA PRO A 82 11.33 -7.81 -5.35
C PRO A 82 12.02 -6.79 -4.45
N GLY A 83 11.52 -6.64 -3.21
CA GLY A 83 12.18 -5.78 -2.24
C GLY A 83 13.63 -6.25 -2.07
N ALA A 84 14.50 -5.42 -1.50
CA ALA A 84 15.90 -5.81 -1.24
C ALA A 84 16.01 -7.18 -0.51
N GLU A 85 15.02 -7.50 0.31
CA GLU A 85 14.87 -8.78 1.01
C GLU A 85 14.70 -9.99 0.06
N PHE A 86 14.03 -9.78 -1.07
CA PHE A 86 13.78 -10.80 -2.09
C PHE A 86 15.03 -11.10 -2.91
N GLU A 87 15.79 -10.06 -3.24
CA GLU A 87 17.09 -10.21 -3.90
C GLU A 87 18.08 -10.95 -3.00
N GLU A 88 18.09 -10.63 -1.70
CA GLU A 88 18.92 -11.32 -0.71
C GLU A 88 18.54 -12.81 -0.57
N LEU A 89 17.24 -13.13 -0.51
CA LEU A 89 16.76 -14.52 -0.50
C LEU A 89 17.15 -15.28 -1.76
N ARG A 90 17.02 -14.64 -2.92
CA ARG A 90 17.41 -15.21 -4.21
C ARG A 90 18.91 -15.50 -4.25
N PHE A 91 19.72 -14.54 -3.81
CA PHE A 91 21.18 -14.67 -3.71
C PHE A 91 21.56 -15.90 -2.86
N TYR A 92 21.01 -16.05 -1.66
CA TYR A 92 21.32 -17.20 -0.81
C TYR A 92 20.84 -18.53 -1.39
N LYS A 93 19.66 -18.57 -2.05
CA LYS A 93 19.17 -19.78 -2.74
C LYS A 93 20.12 -20.21 -3.85
N GLU A 94 20.53 -19.27 -4.71
CA GLU A 94 21.46 -19.53 -5.81
C GLU A 94 22.84 -19.95 -5.27
N ARG A 95 23.32 -19.33 -4.19
CA ARG A 95 24.60 -19.69 -3.56
C ARG A 95 24.56 -21.09 -2.95
N VAL A 96 23.49 -21.48 -2.27
CA VAL A 96 23.31 -22.85 -1.75
C VAL A 96 23.33 -23.87 -2.89
N ALA A 97 22.59 -23.61 -3.97
CA ALA A 97 22.56 -24.50 -5.13
C ALA A 97 23.95 -24.64 -5.79
N SER A 98 24.71 -23.54 -5.87
CA SER A 98 26.09 -23.55 -6.37
C SER A 98 27.00 -24.42 -5.49
N LEU A 99 26.93 -24.24 -4.17
CA LEU A 99 27.76 -24.99 -3.22
C LEU A 99 27.39 -26.49 -3.20
N GLU A 100 26.12 -26.84 -3.37
CA GLU A 100 25.69 -28.25 -3.48
C GLU A 100 26.24 -28.91 -4.74
N ARG A 101 26.23 -28.21 -5.88
CA ARG A 101 26.86 -28.70 -7.13
C ARG A 101 28.38 -28.84 -6.99
N GLU A 102 29.04 -27.88 -6.34
CA GLU A 102 30.47 -27.94 -6.09
C GLU A 102 30.81 -29.14 -5.19
N LEU A 103 30.05 -29.32 -4.12
CA LEU A 103 30.20 -30.46 -3.20
C LEU A 103 30.01 -31.81 -3.89
N GLU A 104 29.06 -31.92 -4.84
CA GLU A 104 28.86 -33.14 -5.61
C GLU A 104 30.04 -33.43 -6.54
N LYS A 105 30.52 -32.42 -7.28
CA LYS A 105 31.73 -32.55 -8.11
C LYS A 105 32.95 -32.96 -7.29
N LEU A 106 33.10 -32.42 -6.08
CA LEU A 106 34.20 -32.74 -5.17
C LEU A 106 34.11 -34.17 -4.58
N LYS A 107 32.92 -34.78 -4.52
CA LYS A 107 32.78 -36.20 -4.15
C LYS A 107 33.19 -37.13 -5.28
N GLU A 108 32.89 -36.74 -6.52
CA GLU A 108 33.25 -37.52 -7.72
C GLU A 108 34.74 -37.44 -8.02
N SER A 109 35.37 -36.31 -7.69
CA SER A 109 36.82 -36.15 -7.79
C SER A 109 37.51 -36.63 -6.51
N LYS A 110 38.69 -37.28 -6.63
CA LYS A 110 39.48 -37.76 -5.49
C LYS A 110 40.18 -36.61 -4.76
N VAL A 111 39.40 -35.66 -4.25
CA VAL A 111 39.89 -34.43 -3.63
C VAL A 111 40.26 -34.68 -2.17
N THR A 112 41.13 -33.83 -1.63
CA THR A 112 41.54 -33.91 -0.23
C THR A 112 40.35 -33.73 0.73
N PRO A 113 40.30 -34.47 1.85
CA PRO A 113 39.26 -34.31 2.87
C PRO A 113 39.15 -32.88 3.42
N ALA A 114 40.23 -32.10 3.35
CA ALA A 114 40.27 -30.71 3.82
C ALA A 114 39.39 -29.79 2.95
N GLU A 115 39.48 -29.88 1.63
CA GLU A 115 38.67 -29.08 0.69
C GLU A 115 37.18 -29.45 0.78
N LEU A 116 36.88 -30.76 0.90
CA LEU A 116 35.51 -31.23 1.12
C LEU A 116 34.91 -30.65 2.41
N ASN A 117 35.69 -30.62 3.50
CA ASN A 117 35.25 -30.05 4.77
C ASN A 117 35.07 -28.53 4.71
N LYS A 118 35.89 -27.82 3.91
CA LYS A 118 35.73 -26.38 3.69
C LYS A 118 34.40 -26.06 3.02
N VAL A 119 34.09 -26.73 1.90
CA VAL A 119 32.82 -26.52 1.17
C VAL A 119 31.62 -26.92 2.01
N LYS A 120 31.71 -28.01 2.80
CA LYS A 120 30.65 -28.38 3.77
C LYS A 120 30.36 -27.28 4.79
N ARG A 121 31.40 -26.67 5.37
CA ARG A 121 31.25 -25.57 6.34
C ARG A 121 30.64 -24.32 5.70
N GLU A 122 31.07 -23.97 4.50
CA GLU A 122 30.49 -22.85 3.75
C GLU A 122 29.01 -23.12 3.43
N LEU A 123 28.67 -24.32 2.95
CA LEU A 123 27.29 -24.72 2.68
C LEU A 123 26.41 -24.62 3.93
N GLU A 124 26.89 -25.10 5.08
CA GLU A 124 26.15 -25.01 6.33
C GLU A 124 25.94 -23.55 6.78
N LYS A 125 26.97 -22.70 6.62
CA LYS A 125 26.87 -21.27 6.92
C LYS A 125 25.83 -20.58 6.03
N THR A 126 25.91 -20.78 4.71
CA THR A 126 24.97 -20.17 3.76
C THR A 126 23.54 -20.69 3.97
N LYS A 127 23.35 -21.97 4.37
CA LYS A 127 22.03 -22.49 4.74
C LYS A 127 21.45 -21.78 5.97
N LYS A 128 22.26 -21.49 6.99
CA LYS A 128 21.83 -20.72 8.17
C LYS A 128 21.48 -19.27 7.80
N GLU A 129 22.25 -18.64 6.91
CA GLU A 129 21.95 -17.30 6.41
C GLU A 129 20.64 -17.28 5.60
N LEU A 130 20.42 -18.28 4.74
CA LEU A 130 19.17 -18.45 4.00
C LEU A 130 17.97 -18.61 4.94
N GLU A 131 18.10 -19.38 6.03
CA GLU A 131 17.03 -19.52 7.02
C GLU A 131 16.71 -18.20 7.71
N ARG A 132 17.73 -17.43 8.13
CA ARG A 132 17.53 -16.12 8.74
C ARG A 132 16.83 -15.15 7.80
N ALA A 133 17.27 -15.09 6.54
CA ALA A 133 16.62 -14.26 5.52
C ALA A 133 15.16 -14.68 5.28
N ARG A 134 14.86 -15.99 5.34
CA ARG A 134 13.48 -16.50 5.24
C ARG A 134 12.62 -16.09 6.43
N GLU A 135 13.15 -16.19 7.65
CA GLU A 135 12.43 -15.76 8.85
C GLU A 135 12.16 -14.26 8.83
N GLU A 136 13.13 -13.45 8.41
CA GLU A 136 12.97 -12.01 8.31
C GLU A 136 11.94 -11.63 7.24
N ALA A 137 12.02 -12.22 6.05
CA ALA A 137 11.03 -12.02 4.99
C ALA A 137 9.63 -12.46 5.43
N LYS A 138 9.52 -13.56 6.19
CA LYS A 138 8.26 -14.03 6.75
C LYS A 138 7.68 -13.04 7.75
N ARG A 139 8.49 -12.52 8.69
CA ARG A 139 8.05 -11.50 9.65
C ARG A 139 7.57 -10.23 8.95
N LYS A 140 8.33 -9.75 7.97
CA LYS A 140 7.93 -8.57 7.17
C LYS A 140 6.66 -8.84 6.38
N SER A 141 6.50 -10.01 5.78
CA SER A 141 5.25 -10.42 5.12
C SER A 141 4.06 -10.44 6.09
N GLU A 142 4.25 -10.90 7.33
CA GLU A 142 3.21 -10.83 8.38
C GLU A 142 2.86 -9.38 8.75
N ASP A 143 3.86 -8.50 8.89
CA ASP A 143 3.64 -7.07 9.13
C ASP A 143 2.90 -6.38 7.96
N TYR A 144 3.25 -6.73 6.72
CA TYR A 144 2.54 -6.27 5.53
C TYR A 144 1.10 -6.77 5.50
N LYS A 145 0.84 -8.04 5.83
CA LYS A 145 -0.52 -8.58 5.93
C LYS A 145 -1.36 -7.85 6.98
N LEU A 146 -0.78 -7.54 8.14
CA LEU A 146 -1.45 -6.76 9.17
C LEU A 146 -1.78 -5.36 8.64
N THR A 147 -0.81 -4.71 7.99
CA THR A 147 -0.99 -3.37 7.39
C THR A 147 -2.09 -3.37 6.34
N ILE A 148 -2.08 -4.32 5.41
CA ILE A 148 -3.11 -4.46 4.36
C ILE A 148 -4.49 -4.70 4.99
N ARG A 149 -4.58 -5.51 6.06
CA ARG A 149 -5.84 -5.73 6.79
C ARG A 149 -6.38 -4.41 7.37
N LEU A 150 -5.52 -3.66 8.06
CA LEU A 150 -5.89 -2.36 8.63
C LEU A 150 -6.33 -1.36 7.55
N LEU A 151 -5.66 -1.34 6.39
CA LEU A 151 -6.05 -0.51 5.26
C LEU A 151 -7.42 -0.92 4.67
N ARG A 152 -7.69 -2.22 4.53
CA ARG A 152 -8.99 -2.72 4.05
C ARG A 152 -10.12 -2.37 5.02
N GLU A 153 -9.88 -2.48 6.32
CA GLU A 153 -10.85 -2.07 7.35
C GLU A 153 -11.13 -0.56 7.27
N ALA A 154 -10.08 0.26 7.15
CA ALA A 154 -10.21 1.70 6.98
C ALA A 154 -10.97 2.07 5.70
N LEU A 155 -10.70 1.38 4.59
CA LEU A 155 -11.40 1.58 3.32
C LEU A 155 -12.89 1.24 3.44
N SER A 156 -13.23 0.10 4.05
CA SER A 156 -14.63 -0.28 4.26
C SER A 156 -15.41 0.72 5.12
N VAL A 157 -14.77 1.28 6.15
CA VAL A 157 -15.36 2.35 6.95
C VAL A 157 -15.58 3.62 6.11
N ALA A 158 -14.64 3.97 5.24
CA ALA A 158 -14.76 5.12 4.34
C ALA A 158 -15.89 4.92 3.31
N GLU A 159 -16.01 3.73 2.71
CA GLU A 159 -17.05 3.39 1.74
C GLU A 159 -18.46 3.53 2.35
N LYS A 160 -18.69 2.93 3.52
CA LYS A 160 -19.97 3.09 4.26
C LYS A 160 -20.29 4.55 4.52
N ARG A 161 -19.28 5.36 4.81
CA ARG A 161 -19.48 6.78 5.08
C ARG A 161 -19.84 7.57 3.83
N ILE A 162 -19.23 7.23 2.69
CA ILE A 162 -19.60 7.82 1.40
C ILE A 162 -21.08 7.52 1.10
N GLU A 163 -21.50 6.27 1.28
CA GLU A 163 -22.90 5.86 1.10
C GLU A 163 -23.87 6.64 2.01
N GLU A 164 -23.53 6.82 3.29
CA GLU A 164 -24.32 7.65 4.22
C GLU A 164 -24.42 9.12 3.77
N LEU A 165 -23.32 9.70 3.28
CA LEU A 165 -23.28 11.09 2.81
C LEU A 165 -24.07 11.26 1.51
N GLU A 166 -24.01 10.30 0.60
CA GLU A 166 -24.80 10.29 -0.63
C GLU A 166 -26.29 10.22 -0.31
N LYS A 167 -26.68 9.38 0.66
CA LYS A 167 -28.06 9.30 1.14
C LYS A 167 -28.52 10.62 1.76
N ALA A 168 -27.71 11.22 2.63
CA ALA A 168 -28.03 12.51 3.25
C ALA A 168 -28.15 13.65 2.21
N LEU A 169 -27.31 13.63 1.18
CA LEU A 169 -27.37 14.59 0.08
C LEU A 169 -28.64 14.39 -0.76
N ALA A 170 -29.03 13.14 -1.04
CA ALA A 170 -30.27 12.82 -1.74
C ALA A 170 -31.49 13.29 -0.94
N GLU A 171 -31.52 13.05 0.37
CA GLU A 171 -32.58 13.54 1.27
C GLU A 171 -32.64 15.07 1.30
N ALA A 172 -31.49 15.76 1.36
CA ALA A 172 -31.43 17.22 1.33
C ALA A 172 -31.95 17.81 0.01
N ARG A 173 -31.67 17.16 -1.13
CA ARG A 173 -32.17 17.56 -2.45
C ARG A 173 -33.66 17.29 -2.63
N ALA A 174 -34.19 16.25 -1.98
CA ALA A 174 -35.62 15.92 -2.02
C ALA A 174 -36.47 16.85 -1.15
N ARG A 175 -35.87 17.59 -0.21
CA ARG A 175 -36.60 18.59 0.57
C ARG A 175 -37.04 19.73 -0.34
N PRO A 176 -38.34 20.11 -0.35
CA PRO A 176 -38.78 21.27 -1.10
C PRO A 176 -38.02 22.52 -0.62
N PRO A 177 -37.72 23.46 -1.52
CA PRO A 177 -37.06 24.71 -1.15
C PRO A 177 -37.87 25.35 -0.01
N ALA A 178 -37.17 25.77 1.04
CA ALA A 178 -37.81 26.43 2.16
C ALA A 178 -38.66 27.60 1.62
N PRO A 179 -39.88 27.79 2.13
CA PRO A 179 -40.71 28.91 1.70
C PRO A 179 -39.91 30.20 1.85
N PRO A 180 -40.02 31.14 0.89
CA PRO A 180 -39.30 32.39 0.93
C PRO A 180 -39.60 33.08 2.26
N THR A 181 -38.56 33.24 3.09
CA THR A 181 -38.68 34.02 4.32
C THR A 181 -39.12 35.43 3.96
N PRO A 182 -40.12 35.99 4.65
CA PRO A 182 -40.57 37.35 4.38
C PRO A 182 -39.39 38.32 4.52
N PRO A 183 -39.34 39.38 3.69
CA PRO A 183 -38.26 40.35 3.73
C PRO A 183 -38.16 40.93 5.16
N PRO A 184 -36.95 40.96 5.75
CA PRO A 184 -36.76 41.47 7.10
C PRO A 184 -37.23 42.93 7.17
N THR A 185 -38.20 43.20 8.04
CA THR A 185 -38.89 44.50 8.16
C THR A 185 -38.06 45.57 8.90
N ALA A 186 -36.82 45.25 9.25
CA ALA A 186 -35.85 46.21 9.77
C ALA A 186 -34.44 45.78 9.34
N PRO A 187 -33.53 46.71 9.02
CA PRO A 187 -32.12 46.38 8.89
C PRO A 187 -31.67 45.76 10.21
N PRO A 188 -31.13 44.53 10.21
CA PRO A 188 -30.59 43.97 11.42
C PRO A 188 -29.47 44.91 11.88
N THR A 189 -29.60 45.44 13.09
CA THR A 189 -28.45 45.93 13.85
C THR A 189 -27.42 44.83 13.75
N ILE A 190 -26.29 45.12 13.10
CA ILE A 190 -25.20 44.17 12.87
C ILE A 190 -24.73 43.77 14.26
N ALA A 191 -25.29 42.68 14.80
CA ALA A 191 -24.69 41.97 15.90
C ALA A 191 -23.32 41.58 15.38
N GLU A 192 -22.28 42.13 15.99
CA GLU A 192 -20.89 41.77 15.70
C GLU A 192 -20.85 40.25 15.65
N ILE A 193 -20.60 39.72 14.45
CA ILE A 193 -20.44 38.28 14.26
C ILE A 193 -19.39 37.88 15.29
N PRO A 194 -19.71 36.99 16.26
CA PRO A 194 -18.76 36.58 17.27
C PRO A 194 -17.46 36.23 16.57
N GLU A 195 -16.36 36.82 17.02
CA GLU A 195 -15.08 36.77 16.30
C GLU A 195 -14.60 35.32 16.01
N GLU A 196 -15.16 34.35 16.74
CA GLU A 196 -15.02 32.91 16.59
C GLU A 196 -15.62 32.31 15.29
N LEU A 197 -16.47 33.03 14.55
CA LEU A 197 -17.07 32.56 13.28
C LEU A 197 -16.45 33.19 12.02
N LYS A 198 -15.39 33.99 12.15
CA LYS A 198 -14.65 34.45 10.97
C LYS A 198 -14.03 33.22 10.29
N PRO A 199 -14.28 32.99 8.98
CA PRO A 199 -13.72 31.86 8.28
C PRO A 199 -12.20 31.91 8.40
N VAL A 200 -11.61 30.82 8.92
CA VAL A 200 -10.16 30.71 9.07
C VAL A 200 -9.53 30.89 7.69
N GLN A 201 -8.91 32.05 7.46
CA GLN A 201 -8.33 32.37 6.17
C GLN A 201 -7.01 31.60 6.04
N MET A 202 -7.10 30.43 5.41
CA MET A 202 -5.96 29.53 5.22
C MET A 202 -4.94 30.17 4.27
N ARG A 203 -3.68 30.26 4.71
CA ARG A 203 -2.57 30.75 3.88
C ARG A 203 -2.39 29.87 2.64
N GLU A 204 -2.01 30.47 1.53
CA GLU A 204 -1.77 29.70 0.30
C GLU A 204 -0.54 28.79 0.44
N PRO A 205 -0.63 27.52 -0.02
CA PRO A 205 0.48 26.60 0.08
C PRO A 205 1.61 26.99 -0.86
N LYS A 206 2.84 27.04 -0.35
CA LYS A 206 4.03 27.42 -1.12
C LYS A 206 4.96 26.23 -1.28
N ILE A 207 5.55 26.12 -2.47
CA ILE A 207 6.65 25.18 -2.72
C ILE A 207 7.94 25.87 -2.29
N VAL A 208 8.73 25.20 -1.48
CA VAL A 208 10.04 25.63 -1.01
C VAL A 208 11.09 24.57 -1.37
N ILE A 209 12.32 25.01 -1.58
CA ILE A 209 13.46 24.12 -1.74
C ILE A 209 14.11 23.97 -0.37
N LYS A 210 14.26 22.73 0.09
CA LYS A 210 15.00 22.37 1.32
C LYS A 210 16.22 21.55 0.94
N ILE A 211 17.19 21.48 1.85
CA ILE A 211 18.41 20.69 1.67
C ILE A 211 18.30 19.45 2.54
N ASP A 212 18.51 18.28 1.95
CA ASP A 212 18.61 17.01 2.67
C ASP A 212 19.87 17.05 3.57
N PRO A 213 19.72 16.90 4.90
CA PRO A 213 20.84 17.01 5.82
C PRO A 213 21.88 15.89 5.67
N GLU A 214 21.52 14.73 5.10
CA GLU A 214 22.45 13.60 4.93
C GLU A 214 23.17 13.65 3.58
N THR A 215 22.45 13.95 2.50
CA THR A 215 23.02 13.97 1.15
C THR A 215 23.51 15.35 0.73
N GLY A 216 23.09 16.41 1.43
CA GLY A 216 23.36 17.80 1.08
C GLY A 216 22.63 18.26 -0.18
N LYS A 217 21.74 17.44 -0.75
CA LYS A 217 21.07 17.76 -2.02
C LYS A 217 19.78 18.55 -1.80
N PRO A 218 19.50 19.54 -2.67
CA PRO A 218 18.25 20.27 -2.62
C PRO A 218 17.09 19.39 -3.10
N PHE A 219 15.92 19.52 -2.45
CA PHE A 219 14.67 18.90 -2.86
C PHE A 219 13.50 19.88 -2.68
N LYS A 220 12.46 19.75 -3.53
CA LYS A 220 11.25 20.58 -3.48
C LYS A 220 10.22 19.96 -2.52
N THR A 221 9.66 20.74 -1.61
CA THR A 221 8.60 20.31 -0.69
C THR A 221 7.63 21.48 -0.38
N LEU A 222 6.55 21.21 0.34
CA LEU A 222 5.66 22.26 0.84
C LEU A 222 6.30 22.99 2.03
N ASP A 223 5.91 24.25 2.22
CA ASP A 223 6.35 25.05 3.36
C ASP A 223 5.87 24.47 4.70
N ASP A 224 6.65 24.73 5.76
CA ASP A 224 6.40 24.20 7.10
C ASP A 224 4.98 24.45 7.61
N GLU A 225 4.43 25.64 7.35
CA GLU A 225 3.09 26.01 7.85
C GLU A 225 1.99 25.20 7.18
N THR A 226 2.07 24.98 5.87
CA THR A 226 1.17 24.09 5.13
C THR A 226 1.25 22.67 5.68
N MET A 227 2.47 22.19 5.95
CA MET A 227 2.72 20.86 6.46
C MET A 227 2.17 20.65 7.88
N ILE A 228 2.36 21.63 8.77
CA ILE A 228 1.75 21.65 10.11
C ILE A 228 0.23 21.61 10.00
N THR A 229 -0.32 22.40 9.09
CA THR A 229 -1.77 22.49 8.89
C THR A 229 -2.33 21.15 8.41
N LEU A 230 -1.67 20.51 7.44
CA LEU A 230 -2.01 19.14 7.01
C LEU A 230 -1.90 18.14 8.17
N ALA A 231 -0.82 18.19 8.96
CA ALA A 231 -0.66 17.31 10.12
C ALA A 231 -1.76 17.50 11.17
N SER A 232 -2.16 18.75 11.40
CA SER A 232 -3.26 19.08 12.31
C SER A 232 -4.63 18.63 11.81
N LEU A 233 -4.84 18.61 10.48
CA LEU A 233 -6.09 18.19 9.85
C LEU A 233 -6.23 16.67 9.74
N PHE A 234 -5.13 15.97 9.41
CA PHE A 234 -5.12 14.55 9.07
C PHE A 234 -4.55 13.65 10.16
N GLY A 235 -4.07 14.19 11.29
CA GLY A 235 -3.74 13.42 12.51
C GLY A 235 -2.79 12.23 12.32
N GLY A 236 -1.83 12.32 11.40
CA GLY A 236 -0.87 11.26 11.07
C GLY A 236 0.47 11.81 10.58
N PRO A 237 1.44 10.96 10.21
CA PRO A 237 2.81 11.39 9.92
C PRO A 237 2.88 11.99 8.51
N VAL A 238 2.37 13.21 8.36
CA VAL A 238 2.52 14.04 7.14
C VAL A 238 3.99 14.31 6.82
N GLU A 239 4.86 13.97 7.76
CA GLU A 239 6.30 13.80 7.64
C GLU A 239 6.74 13.01 6.39
N SER A 240 5.90 12.11 5.85
CA SER A 240 6.18 11.41 4.59
C SER A 240 6.32 12.34 3.37
N TYR A 241 5.80 13.57 3.43
CA TYR A 241 5.95 14.58 2.37
C TYR A 241 7.13 15.54 2.60
N LEU A 242 7.89 15.35 3.69
CA LEU A 242 9.15 16.06 3.97
C LEU A 242 10.40 15.27 3.52
N VAL A 243 10.21 14.11 2.88
CA VAL A 243 11.29 13.15 2.68
C VAL A 243 11.96 13.39 1.31
N SER A 244 13.29 13.47 1.33
CA SER A 244 14.12 13.40 0.14
C SER A 244 13.98 12.03 -0.53
N ASP A 245 13.86 12.00 -1.85
CA ASP A 245 13.66 10.75 -2.60
C ASP A 245 14.84 9.79 -2.48
N GLU A 246 16.04 10.33 -2.21
CA GLU A 246 17.28 9.56 -2.14
C GLU A 246 17.43 8.78 -0.84
N THR A 247 17.10 9.41 0.29
CA THR A 247 17.31 8.80 1.60
C THR A 247 16.08 8.06 2.11
N ARG A 248 14.88 8.45 1.66
CA ARG A 248 13.58 7.90 2.14
C ARG A 248 13.49 7.77 3.66
N LEU A 249 14.32 8.48 4.42
CA LEU A 249 14.54 8.24 5.83
C LEU A 249 13.38 8.83 6.63
N LYS A 250 12.49 7.95 7.09
CA LYS A 250 11.44 8.20 8.10
C LYS A 250 12.03 8.47 9.51
N LYS A 251 13.26 8.94 9.63
CA LYS A 251 13.90 9.18 10.93
C LYS A 251 13.79 10.65 11.30
N TYR A 252 12.82 10.91 12.18
CA TYR A 252 12.50 12.16 12.86
C TYR A 252 11.77 13.19 12.01
N GLY A 253 10.45 13.26 12.26
CA GLY A 253 9.61 14.34 11.82
C GLY A 253 10.26 15.69 12.07
N LEU A 254 10.59 16.37 10.98
CA LEU A 254 11.11 17.73 11.03
C LEU A 254 9.94 18.72 11.08
N LEU A 255 9.22 18.64 12.18
CA LEU A 255 8.80 19.83 12.89
C LEU A 255 9.52 19.78 14.24
N PRO A 256 10.17 20.86 14.70
CA PRO A 256 10.73 20.92 16.04
C PRO A 256 9.71 20.38 17.05
N LEU A 257 10.11 19.55 18.01
CA LEU A 257 9.22 18.98 19.04
C LEU A 257 8.35 20.07 19.70
N VAL A 258 8.87 21.30 19.81
CA VAL A 258 8.17 22.51 20.28
C VAL A 258 6.95 22.89 19.42
N LYS A 259 6.96 22.62 18.12
CA LYS A 259 5.80 22.78 17.22
C LYS A 259 4.77 21.66 17.44
N TYR A 260 5.20 20.42 17.71
CA TYR A 260 4.30 19.32 18.10
C TYR A 260 3.62 19.57 19.45
N LEU A 261 4.36 20.09 20.42
CA LEU A 261 3.87 20.38 21.78
C LEU A 261 2.91 21.58 21.84
N LYS A 262 2.86 22.42 20.80
CA LYS A 262 1.85 23.47 20.63
C LYS A 262 0.54 22.98 20.00
N ILE A 263 0.53 21.78 19.45
CA ILE A 263 -0.68 21.14 18.93
C ILE A 263 -1.27 20.34 20.10
N PRO A 264 -2.45 20.68 20.62
CA PRO A 264 -3.04 19.96 21.73
C PRO A 264 -3.43 18.55 21.26
N TYR A 265 -2.54 17.58 21.46
CA TYR A 265 -2.78 16.16 21.19
C TYR A 265 -3.72 15.60 22.26
N LYS A 266 -5.02 15.56 21.94
CA LYS A 266 -5.97 14.65 22.60
C LYS A 266 -6.35 13.56 21.61
N ILE A 267 -6.23 12.31 22.03
CA ILE A 267 -6.62 11.09 21.28
C ILE A 267 -8.11 11.16 20.86
N GLU A 268 -8.93 11.93 21.56
CA GLU A 268 -10.31 12.31 21.20
C GLU A 268 -10.45 13.00 19.82
N ARG A 269 -9.36 13.51 19.22
CA ARG A 269 -9.34 14.14 17.89
C ARG A 269 -9.13 13.17 16.71
N LEU A 270 -8.68 11.94 16.92
CA LEU A 270 -8.72 10.93 15.83
C LEU A 270 -10.19 10.65 15.43
N ALA A 271 -11.14 10.81 16.35
CA ALA A 271 -12.58 10.81 16.06
C ALA A 271 -13.08 12.07 15.31
N GLN A 272 -12.28 13.15 15.24
CA GLN A 272 -12.58 14.39 14.50
C GLN A 272 -12.15 14.34 13.03
N TRP A 273 -11.48 13.27 12.56
CA TRP A 273 -11.27 13.00 11.13
C TRP A 273 -12.60 12.99 10.34
N LYS A 274 -13.73 12.80 11.04
CA LYS A 274 -15.11 12.81 10.54
C LYS A 274 -15.61 14.16 9.99
N ARG A 275 -14.87 15.26 10.14
CA ARG A 275 -15.30 16.60 9.67
C ARG A 275 -14.11 17.48 9.26
N ILE A 276 -13.50 17.22 8.11
CA ILE A 276 -12.77 18.30 7.42
C ILE A 276 -13.82 19.35 7.06
N PRO A 277 -13.76 20.58 7.59
CA PRO A 277 -14.78 21.57 7.30
C PRO A 277 -14.79 21.86 5.79
N VAL A 278 -15.99 22.04 5.21
CA VAL A 278 -16.15 22.20 3.76
C VAL A 278 -15.33 23.39 3.23
N GLU A 279 -15.10 24.40 4.07
CA GLU A 279 -14.26 25.56 3.75
C GLU A 279 -12.80 25.19 3.43
N TYR A 280 -12.30 24.05 3.91
CA TYR A 280 -10.91 23.60 3.69
C TYR A 280 -10.72 22.88 2.36
N VAL A 281 -11.81 22.39 1.73
CA VAL A 281 -11.75 21.62 0.48
C VAL A 281 -11.09 22.39 -0.67
N PRO A 282 -11.39 23.68 -0.92
CA PRO A 282 -10.71 24.45 -1.95
C PRO A 282 -9.20 24.61 -1.69
N TRP A 283 -8.80 24.75 -0.43
CA TRP A 283 -7.38 24.84 -0.05
C TRP A 283 -6.67 23.50 -0.25
N LEU A 284 -7.27 22.39 0.18
CA LEU A 284 -6.73 21.05 -0.04
C LEU A 284 -6.56 20.73 -1.53
N LYS A 285 -7.50 21.14 -2.40
CA LYS A 285 -7.35 21.01 -3.85
C LYS A 285 -6.11 21.76 -4.37
N ARG A 286 -5.79 22.94 -3.81
CA ARG A 286 -4.58 23.69 -4.18
C ARG A 286 -3.31 22.98 -3.70
N VAL A 287 -3.31 22.46 -2.48
CA VAL A 287 -2.21 21.64 -1.94
C VAL A 287 -1.93 20.44 -2.83
N VAL A 288 -2.96 19.65 -3.17
CA VAL A 288 -2.82 18.46 -4.03
C VAL A 288 -2.28 18.83 -5.41
N ARG A 289 -2.75 19.92 -6.02
CA ARG A 289 -2.20 20.40 -7.31
C ARG A 289 -0.72 20.75 -7.22
N LYS A 290 -0.27 21.35 -6.11
CA LYS A 290 1.15 21.67 -5.89
C LYS A 290 1.99 20.42 -5.66
N LEU A 291 1.48 19.43 -4.94
CA LEU A 291 2.16 18.13 -4.80
C LEU A 291 2.29 17.41 -6.15
N ILE A 292 1.24 17.40 -6.97
CA ILE A 292 1.29 16.85 -8.34
C ILE A 292 2.29 17.63 -9.20
N GLN A 293 2.36 18.96 -9.04
CA GLN A 293 3.34 19.77 -9.77
C GLN A 293 4.78 19.40 -9.39
N ILE A 294 5.07 19.22 -8.09
CA ILE A 294 6.39 18.77 -7.62
C ILE A 294 6.74 17.43 -8.26
N GLU A 295 5.82 16.47 -8.27
CA GLU A 295 6.07 15.13 -8.83
C GLU A 295 6.36 15.18 -10.34
N LYS A 296 5.59 15.97 -11.09
CA LYS A 296 5.82 16.15 -12.53
C LYS A 296 7.12 16.88 -12.87
N GLU A 297 7.59 17.76 -11.99
CA GLU A 297 8.88 18.42 -12.16
C GLU A 297 10.02 17.44 -11.88
N LYS A 298 9.87 16.54 -10.90
CA LYS A 298 10.84 15.46 -10.65
C LYS A 298 10.96 14.49 -11.81
N GLU A 299 9.86 14.12 -12.46
CA GLU A 299 9.89 13.22 -13.64
C GLU A 299 10.64 13.82 -14.85
N ARG A 300 10.92 15.12 -14.86
CA ARG A 300 11.61 15.84 -15.95
C ARG A 300 13.09 16.09 -15.67
N GLU A 301 13.51 16.00 -14.42
CA GLU A 301 14.89 16.21 -13.95
C GLU A 301 15.66 14.87 -13.99
#